data_AF-A0A3S3QFE9-F1
#
_entry.id   AF-A0A3S3QFE9-F1
#
_cell.length_a   1.000
_cell.length_b   1.000
_cell.length_c   1.000
_cell.angle_alpha   90.00
_cell.angle_beta   90.00
_cell.angle_gamma   90.00
#
_symmetry.space_group_name_H-M   'P 1'
#
loop_
_entity.id
_entity.type
_entity.pdbx_description
1 polymer ?
#
loop_
_entity_poly.entity_id
_entity_poly.type
_entity_poly.pdbx_seq_one_letter_code
_entity_poly.pdbx_strand_id
1 'polypeptide(L)' 'MASTYNSRPKVPEILVNGDQFRVIRERESYEDLVRGEDLSTLP' A
#
# COMPACT_ATOMS: atom_id res chain seq x y z
N MET A 1 11.75 -7.70 0.37
CA MET A 1 11.32 -6.32 0.02
C MET A 1 10.03 -6.41 -0.78
N ALA A 2 8.92 -5.86 -0.29
CA ALA A 2 7.64 -5.91 -1.00
C ALA A 2 7.52 -4.78 -2.02
N SER A 3 7.10 -5.09 -3.24
CA SER A 3 6.89 -4.14 -4.35
C SER A 3 5.41 -4.09 -4.77
N THR A 4 5.01 -3.05 -5.49
CA THR A 4 3.69 -2.90 -6.11
C THR A 4 3.64 -3.40 -7.56
N TYR A 5 4.66 -4.16 -7.99
CA TYR A 5 4.73 -4.77 -9.33
C TYR A 5 3.44 -5.51 -9.69
N ASN A 6 3.04 -5.39 -10.96
CA ASN A 6 1.72 -5.79 -11.47
C ASN A 6 0.55 -5.00 -10.85
N SER A 7 0.78 -3.75 -10.47
CA SER A 7 -0.24 -2.87 -9.85
C SER A 7 -0.94 -3.53 -8.67
N ARG A 8 -0.17 -4.29 -7.87
CA ARG A 8 -0.67 -4.98 -6.68
C ARG A 8 -0.46 -4.09 -5.47
N PRO A 9 -1.53 -3.68 -4.77
CA PRO A 9 -1.37 -2.95 -3.51
C PRO A 9 -0.59 -3.76 -2.49
N LYS A 10 0.26 -3.10 -1.70
CA LYS A 10 0.97 -3.79 -0.62
C LYS A 10 -0.02 -4.34 0.40
N VAL A 11 0.30 -5.54 0.89
CA VAL A 11 -0.44 -6.21 1.95
C VAL A 11 -0.30 -5.45 3.28
N PRO A 12 -1.29 -5.56 4.18
CA PRO A 12 -1.16 -4.99 5.51
C PRO A 12 -0.09 -5.74 6.32
N GLU A 13 0.51 -5.05 7.28
CA GLU A 13 1.45 -5.64 8.24
C GLU A 13 0.85 -5.56 9.66
N ILE A 14 0.95 -6.66 10.39
CA ILE A 14 0.37 -6.82 11.73
C ILE A 14 1.49 -7.01 12.73
N LEU A 15 1.44 -6.26 13.84
CA LEU A 15 2.25 -6.51 15.02
C LEU A 15 1.43 -7.26 16.05
N VAL A 16 1.93 -8.42 16.46
CA VAL A 16 1.39 -9.19 17.58
C VAL A 16 2.22 -8.91 18.82
N ASN A 17 1.56 -8.62 19.94
CA ASN A 17 2.20 -8.41 21.24
C ASN A 17 1.38 -9.13 22.32
N GLY A 18 1.91 -10.26 22.80
CA GLY A 18 1.19 -11.12 23.74
C GLY A 18 -0.10 -11.68 23.12
N ASP A 19 -1.23 -11.37 23.73
CA ASP A 19 -2.58 -11.74 23.30
C ASP A 19 -3.27 -10.68 22.42
N GLN A 20 -2.58 -9.57 22.13
CA GLN A 20 -3.10 -8.48 21.31
C GLN A 20 -2.44 -8.44 19.94
N PHE A 21 -3.19 -7.97 18.94
CA PHE A 21 -2.64 -7.64 17.63
C PHE A 21 -3.11 -6.26 17.18
N ARG A 22 -2.28 -5.59 16.40
CA ARG A 22 -2.64 -4.33 15.74
C ARG A 22 -2.08 -4.28 14.33
N VAL A 23 -2.83 -3.65 13.43
CA VAL A 23 -2.32 -3.28 12.11
C VAL A 23 -1.34 -2.12 12.32
N ILE A 24 -0.08 -2.34 11.94
CA ILE A 24 0.97 -1.31 12.01
C ILE A 24 1.22 -0.65 10.65
N ARG A 25 0.81 -1.33 9.57
CA ARG A 25 0.79 -0.79 8.22
C ARG A 25 -0.50 -1.23 7.56
N GLU A 26 -1.30 -0.26 7.15
CA GLU A 26 -2.54 -0.53 6.45
C GLU A 26 -2.27 -1.07 5.04
N ARG A 27 -3.27 -1.75 4.49
CA ARG A 27 -3.24 -2.18 3.09
C ARG A 27 -3.34 -0.93 2.22
N GLU A 28 -2.46 -0.83 1.22
CA GLU A 28 -2.56 0.25 0.23
C GLU A 28 -3.88 0.12 -0.55
N SER A 29 -4.48 1.26 -0.91
CA SER A 29 -5.61 1.33 -1.84
C SER A 29 -5.12 1.38 -3.28
N TYR A 30 -6.03 1.37 -4.25
CA TYR A 30 -5.66 1.55 -5.66
C TYR A 30 -5.28 2.99 -5.97
N GLU A 31 -5.89 3.96 -5.29
CA GLU A 31 -5.56 5.39 -5.38
C GLU A 31 -4.13 5.67 -4.92
N ASP A 32 -3.63 4.90 -3.96
CA ASP A 32 -2.24 4.99 -3.50
C ASP A 32 -1.22 4.59 -4.57
N LEU A 33 -1.60 3.71 -5.51
CA LEU A 33 -0.71 3.25 -6.56
C LEU A 33 -0.38 4.32 -7.60
N VAL A 34 -1.37 5.18 -7.90
CA VAL A 34 -1.26 6.26 -8.89
C VAL A 34 -0.97 7.61 -8.25
N ARG A 35 -0.75 7.64 -6.93
CA ARG A 35 -0.51 8.87 -6.19
C ARG A 35 0.77 9.54 -6.68
N GLY A 36 0.64 10.77 -7.17
CA GLY A 36 1.77 11.55 -7.70
C GLY A 36 2.02 11.36 -9.19
N GLU A 37 1.22 10.54 -9.88
CA GLU A 37 1.16 10.57 -11.34
C GLU A 37 0.42 11.83 -11.79
N ASP A 38 0.96 12.49 -12.83
CA ASP A 38 0.35 13.66 -13.45
C ASP A 38 0.07 13.38 -14.93
N LEU A 39 -1.21 13.41 -15.30
CA LEU A 39 -1.66 13.19 -16.67
C LEU A 39 -1.76 14.50 -17.47
N SER A 40 -1.49 15.66 -16.86
CA SER A 40 -1.65 16.99 -17.49
C SER A 40 -0.74 17.25 -18.69
N THR A 41 0.31 16.45 -18.84
CA THR A 41 1.29 16.55 -19.92
C THR A 41 1.04 15.56 -21.06
N LEU A 42 -0.02 14.74 -20.96
CA LEU A 42 -0.44 13.89 -22.06
C LEU A 42 -1.13 14.74 -23.14
N PRO A 43 -0.77 14.55 -24.43
CA PRO A 43 -1.34 15.31 -25.54
C PRO A 43 -2.82 15.00 -25.80
#